data_AF-A0A2M3ZL16-F1
#
_entry.id   AF-A0A2M3ZL16-F1
#
_cell.length_a   1.000
_cell.length_b   1.000
_cell.length_c   1.000
_cell.angle_alpha   90.00
_cell.angle_beta   90.00
_cell.angle_gamma   90.00
#
_symmetry.space_group_name_H-M   'P 1'
#
loop_
_entity.id
_entity.type
_entity.pdbx_description
1 polymer ?
#
loop_
_entity_poly.entity_id
_entity_poly.type
_entity_poly.pdbx_seq_one_letter_code
_entity_poly.pdbx_strand_id
1 'polypeptide(L)'
;MDTMTISAIPPSEPVWCLDRRDSGHLFWRRESSKVKFRYDVEVLEFTKDPCEDQLLITDSELNRTKQEQANVVSNIIVVCATCVAALAVTVVLPWFLIGSA
;
A
#
# COMPACT_ATOMS: atom_id res chain seq x y z
N MET A 1 -17.53 11.18 69.05
CA MET A 1 -17.18 11.54 67.66
C MET A 1 -15.94 10.74 67.37
N ASP A 2 -16.12 9.50 66.94
CA ASP A 2 -15.00 8.57 66.84
C ASP A 2 -14.79 8.29 65.36
N THR A 3 -13.90 9.07 64.76
CA THR A 3 -13.53 8.98 63.35
C THR A 3 -12.70 7.70 63.16
N MET A 4 -13.36 6.60 62.78
CA MET A 4 -12.67 5.36 62.41
C MET A 4 -11.80 5.64 61.18
N THR A 5 -10.50 5.75 61.41
CA THR A 5 -9.50 5.91 60.36
C THR A 5 -9.19 4.52 59.83
N ILE A 6 -9.84 4.11 58.74
CA ILE A 6 -9.55 2.85 58.06
C ILE A 6 -8.17 2.99 57.41
N SER A 7 -7.17 2.33 57.99
CA SER A 7 -5.86 2.14 57.36
C SER A 7 -5.98 1.02 56.33
N ALA A 8 -6.28 1.37 55.08
CA ALA A 8 -6.25 0.43 53.98
C ALA A 8 -4.79 0.23 53.54
N ILE A 9 -4.26 -0.98 53.75
CA ILE A 9 -2.99 -1.41 53.15
C ILE A 9 -3.23 -1.41 51.62
N PRO A 10 -2.44 -0.66 50.83
CA PRO A 10 -2.64 -0.65 49.38
C PRO A 10 -2.40 -2.06 48.82
N PRO A 11 -3.19 -2.49 47.82
CA PRO A 11 -2.99 -3.79 47.18
C PRO A 11 -1.56 -3.90 46.61
N SER A 12 -1.00 -5.12 46.64
CA SER A 12 0.31 -5.42 46.07
C SER A 12 0.34 -5.25 44.55
N GLU A 13 -0.81 -5.39 43.90
CA GLU A 13 -0.98 -5.18 42.48
C GLU A 13 -1.28 -3.70 42.17
N PRO A 14 -0.67 -3.15 41.11
CA PRO A 14 -0.94 -1.77 40.71
C PRO A 14 -2.42 -1.60 40.33
N VAL A 15 -3.06 -0.57 40.90
CA VAL A 15 -4.43 -0.21 40.53
C VAL A 15 -4.43 0.40 39.13
N TRP A 16 -5.20 -0.22 38.23
CA TRP A 16 -5.43 0.24 36.86
C TRP A 16 -6.85 0.75 36.72
N CYS A 17 -6.99 1.95 36.15
CA CYS A 17 -8.28 2.56 35.84
C CYS A 17 -8.48 2.55 34.32
N LEU A 18 -9.68 2.24 33.86
CA LEU A 18 -10.04 2.35 32.45
C LEU A 18 -10.38 3.81 32.14
N ASP A 19 -9.70 4.40 31.18
CA ASP A 19 -9.80 5.83 30.84
C ASP A 19 -9.99 6.00 29.32
N ARG A 20 -10.52 7.16 28.89
CA ARG A 20 -10.78 7.50 27.49
C ARG A 20 -10.34 8.94 27.23
N ARG A 21 -9.49 9.15 26.23
CA ARG A 21 -9.20 10.51 25.74
C ARG A 21 -10.30 10.91 24.76
N ASP A 22 -11.16 11.84 25.14
CA ASP A 22 -12.27 12.38 24.33
C ASP A 22 -13.20 11.29 23.75
N SER A 23 -13.28 11.15 22.43
CA SER A 23 -14.02 10.12 21.69
C SER A 23 -13.14 8.94 21.21
N GLY A 24 -11.89 8.86 21.64
CA GLY A 24 -10.92 7.85 21.21
C GLY A 24 -11.03 6.48 21.89
N HIS A 25 -10.05 5.61 21.65
CA HIS A 25 -9.97 4.27 22.22
C HIS A 25 -9.80 4.29 23.74
N LEU A 26 -10.36 3.28 24.42
CA LEU A 26 -10.16 3.04 25.84
C LEU A 26 -8.72 2.57 26.10
N PHE A 27 -8.12 3.04 27.19
CA PHE A 27 -6.80 2.59 27.62
C PHE A 27 -6.76 2.42 29.14
N TRP A 28 -5.93 1.50 29.61
CA TRP A 28 -5.69 1.32 31.05
C TRP A 28 -4.63 2.32 31.51
N ARG A 29 -4.93 3.06 32.57
CA ARG A 29 -4.05 4.06 33.19
C ARG A 29 -3.70 3.64 34.61
N ARG A 30 -2.40 3.70 34.96
CA ARG A 30 -1.94 3.50 36.33
C ARG A 30 -1.97 4.80 37.13
N GLU A 31 -2.58 4.78 38.31
CA GLU A 31 -2.58 5.91 39.24
C GLU A 31 -1.24 5.95 40.01
N SER A 32 -0.26 6.70 39.49
CA SER A 32 0.98 6.99 40.21
C SER A 32 1.59 8.32 39.75
N SER A 33 2.57 8.87 40.50
CA SER A 33 3.30 10.10 40.14
C SER A 33 3.97 10.05 38.75
N LYS A 34 4.16 8.84 38.20
CA LYS A 34 4.49 8.58 36.80
C LYS A 34 3.33 7.82 36.16
N VAL A 35 2.72 8.35 35.09
CA VAL A 35 1.63 7.65 34.41
C VAL A 35 2.20 6.55 33.51
N LYS A 36 1.62 5.34 33.58
CA LYS A 36 1.86 4.26 32.61
C LYS A 36 0.53 3.91 31.95
N PHE A 37 0.57 3.66 30.65
CA PHE A 37 -0.58 3.26 29.85
C PHE A 37 -0.41 1.80 29.42
N ARG A 38 -1.50 1.03 29.44
CA ARG A 38 -1.55 -0.32 28.87
C ARG A 38 -2.56 -0.32 27.71
N TYR A 39 -2.10 -0.77 26.55
CA TYR A 39 -2.90 -0.95 25.35
C TYR A 39 -3.09 -2.45 25.16
N ASP A 40 -4.32 -2.93 25.29
CA ASP A 40 -4.66 -4.32 24.99
C ASP A 40 -4.94 -4.40 23.48
N VAL A 41 -4.18 -5.23 22.78
CA VAL A 41 -4.38 -5.51 21.35
C VAL A 41 -5.09 -6.84 21.19
N GLU A 42 -6.09 -6.87 20.32
CA GLU A 42 -6.67 -8.12 19.84
C GLU A 42 -5.81 -8.65 18.70
N VAL A 43 -5.28 -9.85 18.84
CA VAL A 43 -4.54 -10.55 17.78
C VAL A 43 -5.51 -11.52 17.12
N LEU A 44 -5.89 -11.22 15.89
CA LEU A 44 -6.76 -12.08 15.08
C LEU A 44 -5.87 -12.89 14.12
N GLU A 45 -5.92 -14.21 14.24
CA GLU A 45 -5.26 -15.11 13.31
C GLU A 45 -6.26 -15.54 12.22
N PHE A 46 -5.86 -15.43 10.96
CA PHE A 46 -6.67 -15.84 9.83
C PHE A 46 -5.97 -16.97 9.09
N THR A 47 -6.74 -18.02 8.75
CA THR A 47 -6.28 -19.06 7.82
C THR A 47 -6.49 -18.56 6.41
N LYS A 48 -5.41 -18.52 5.61
CA LYS A 48 -5.48 -18.17 4.19
C LYS A 48 -6.36 -19.18 3.43
N ASP A 49 -7.28 -18.68 2.60
CA ASP A 49 -8.09 -19.54 1.74
C ASP A 49 -7.20 -20.19 0.65
N PRO A 50 -7.19 -21.53 0.51
CA PRO A 50 -6.42 -22.23 -0.53
C PRO A 50 -6.78 -21.82 -1.97
N CYS A 51 -7.93 -21.19 -2.20
CA CYS A 51 -8.42 -20.79 -3.51
C CYS A 51 -7.91 -19.41 -3.97
N GLU A 52 -7.40 -18.57 -3.07
CA GLU A 52 -6.88 -17.24 -3.40
C GLU A 52 -5.67 -17.29 -4.36
N ASP A 53 -4.85 -18.35 -4.27
CA ASP A 53 -3.66 -18.50 -5.10
C ASP A 53 -3.98 -18.81 -6.57
N GLN A 54 -5.14 -19.40 -6.86
CA GLN A 54 -5.50 -19.86 -8.21
C GLN A 54 -5.98 -18.72 -9.13
N LEU A 55 -6.64 -17.71 -8.55
CA LEU A 55 -7.17 -16.57 -9.30
C LEU A 55 -6.07 -15.61 -9.75
N LEU A 56 -5.05 -15.37 -8.90
CA LEU A 56 -3.96 -14.43 -9.21
C LEU A 56 -3.03 -14.93 -10.32
N ILE A 57 -2.78 -16.24 -10.40
CA ILE A 57 -1.87 -16.83 -11.40
C ILE A 57 -2.49 -16.77 -12.80
N THR A 58 -3.81 -16.95 -12.91
CA THR A 58 -4.50 -17.02 -14.20
C THR A 58 -4.60 -15.64 -14.87
N ASP A 59 -4.92 -14.60 -14.09
CA ASP A 59 -5.08 -13.25 -14.63
C ASP A 59 -3.74 -12.57 -14.97
N SER A 60 -2.68 -12.88 -14.21
CA SER A 60 -1.37 -12.26 -14.42
C SER A 60 -0.65 -12.79 -15.67
N GLU A 61 -0.67 -14.10 -15.93
CA GLU A 61 -0.01 -14.69 -17.11
C GLU A 61 -0.74 -14.35 -18.43
N LEU A 62 -2.08 -14.31 -18.42
CA LEU A 62 -2.86 -13.94 -19.61
C LEU A 62 -2.64 -12.47 -19.99
N ASN A 63 -2.63 -11.57 -19.02
CA ASN A 63 -2.41 -10.15 -19.28
C ASN A 63 -0.97 -9.86 -19.71
N ARG A 64 0.02 -10.56 -19.13
CA ARG A 64 1.44 -10.40 -19.48
C ARG A 64 1.74 -10.80 -20.92
N THR A 65 1.25 -11.96 -21.36
CA THR A 65 1.46 -12.44 -22.73
C THR A 65 0.81 -11.54 -23.79
N LYS A 66 -0.42 -11.06 -23.52
CA LYS A 66 -1.11 -10.11 -24.41
C LYS A 66 -0.41 -8.76 -24.50
N GLN A 67 0.11 -8.26 -23.38
CA GLN A 67 0.81 -6.98 -23.32
C GLN A 67 2.20 -7.04 -23.96
N GLU A 68 2.96 -8.12 -23.75
CA GLU A 68 4.24 -8.37 -24.42
C GLU A 68 4.07 -8.43 -25.95
N GLN A 69 3.05 -9.15 -26.44
CA GLN A 69 2.78 -9.23 -27.88
C GLN A 69 2.40 -7.87 -28.49
N ALA A 70 1.56 -7.08 -27.81
CA ALA A 70 1.18 -5.74 -28.25
C ALA A 70 2.39 -4.78 -28.29
N ASN A 71 3.28 -4.87 -27.31
CA ASN A 71 4.50 -4.05 -27.26
C ASN A 71 5.47 -4.38 -28.40
N VAL A 72 5.65 -5.68 -28.72
CA VAL A 72 6.51 -6.11 -29.84
C VAL A 72 5.96 -5.57 -31.17
N VAL A 73 4.65 -5.69 -31.41
CA VAL A 73 4.02 -5.18 -32.65
C VAL A 73 4.15 -3.66 -32.73
N SER A 74 3.90 -2.93 -31.63
CA SER A 74 4.06 -1.47 -31.57
C SER A 74 5.48 -1.03 -31.91
N ASN A 75 6.49 -1.69 -31.33
CA ASN A 75 7.90 -1.39 -31.60
C ASN A 75 8.26 -1.58 -33.08
N ILE A 76 7.79 -2.66 -33.71
CA ILE A 76 8.02 -2.91 -35.13
C ILE A 76 7.41 -1.78 -35.98
N ILE A 77 6.16 -1.39 -35.68
CA ILE A 77 5.47 -0.32 -36.40
C ILE A 77 6.23 1.01 -36.28
N VAL A 78 6.67 1.37 -35.07
CA VAL A 78 7.43 2.61 -34.82
C VAL A 78 8.75 2.64 -35.58
N VAL A 79 9.49 1.52 -35.60
CA VAL A 79 10.74 1.41 -36.36
C VAL A 79 10.46 1.57 -37.85
N CYS A 80 9.47 0.87 -38.40
CA CYS A 80 9.09 1.00 -39.81
C CYS A 80 8.69 2.43 -40.17
N ALA A 81 7.84 3.07 -39.36
CA ALA A 81 7.41 4.45 -39.57
C ALA A 81 8.59 5.42 -39.54
N THR A 82 9.54 5.22 -38.63
CA THR A 82 10.75 6.04 -38.51
C THR A 82 11.66 5.87 -39.73
N CYS A 83 11.85 4.64 -40.22
CA CYS A 83 12.61 4.37 -41.44
C CYS A 83 11.97 5.06 -42.67
N VAL A 84 10.64 4.97 -42.81
CA VAL A 84 9.93 5.64 -43.90
C VAL A 84 10.07 7.16 -43.81
N ALA A 85 9.92 7.72 -42.61
CA ALA A 85 10.10 9.16 -42.38
C ALA A 85 11.53 9.60 -42.71
N ALA A 86 12.54 8.83 -42.31
CA ALA A 86 13.94 9.12 -42.63
C ALA A 86 14.19 9.10 -44.15
N LEU A 87 13.63 8.13 -44.88
CA LEU A 87 13.71 8.10 -46.34
C LEU A 87 13.01 9.29 -46.99
N ALA A 88 11.83 9.68 -46.48
CA ALA A 88 11.14 10.88 -46.97
C ALA A 88 11.99 12.15 -46.76
N VAL A 89 12.61 12.29 -45.60
CA VAL A 89 13.45 13.46 -45.29
C VAL A 89 14.76 13.47 -46.08
N THR A 90 15.37 12.32 -46.31
CA THR A 90 16.70 12.23 -46.96
C THR A 90 16.64 12.14 -48.47
N VAL A 91 15.57 11.59 -49.04
CA VAL A 91 15.44 11.37 -50.49
C VAL A 91 14.37 12.29 -51.08
N VAL A 92 13.17 12.29 -50.50
CA VAL A 92 12.03 12.99 -51.08
C VAL A 92 12.16 14.50 -50.89
N LEU A 93 12.51 14.99 -49.70
CA LEU A 93 12.65 16.43 -49.46
C LEU A 93 13.74 17.07 -50.35
N PRO A 94 14.98 16.54 -50.46
CA PRO A 94 15.97 17.10 -51.36
C PRO A 94 15.57 17.03 -52.83
N TRP A 95 14.90 15.94 -53.24
CA TRP A 95 14.40 15.81 -54.61
C TRP A 95 13.33 16.86 -54.95
N PHE A 96 12.41 17.13 -54.03
CA PHE A 96 11.43 18.21 -54.21
C PHE A 96 12.11 19.57 -54.23
N LEU A 97 13.03 19.87 -53.31
CA LEU A 97 13.71 21.16 -53.27
C LEU A 97 14.60 21.43 -54.49
N ILE A 98 15.23 20.38 -55.06
CA ILE A 98 16.07 20.51 -56.26
C ILE A 98 15.25 20.55 -57.56
N GLY A 99 14.10 19.87 -57.60
CA GLY A 99 13.22 19.78 -58.77
C GLY A 99 12.10 20.83 -58.80
N SER A 100 11.88 21.56 -57.71
CA SER A 100 10.95 22.70 -57.63
C SER A 100 11.61 24.06 -57.88
N ALA A 101 12.91 24.07 -58.22
CA ALA A 101 13.68 25.25 -58.61
C ALA A 101 13.74 25.41 -60.14
#